data_AF-L8DC45-F1
#
_entry.id   AF-L8DC45-F1
#
_cell.length_a   1.000
_cell.length_b   1.000
_cell.length_c   1.000
_cell.angle_alpha   90.00
_cell.angle_beta   90.00
_cell.angle_gamma   90.00
#
_symmetry.space_group_name_H-M   'P 1'
#
loop_
_entity.id
_entity.type
_entity.pdbx_description
1 polymer ?
#
loop_
_entity_poly.entity_id
_entity_poly.type
_entity_poly.pdbx_seq_one_letter_code
_entity_poly.pdbx_strand_id
1 'polypeptide(L)'
;MGRMVRGKVRRYSTEEGWGIIDSPDTPGGCVIQSPTVIDDPQLLTEGGSVEFQWQPLVNGKNDFRYYATSVSTVGSRPSFAGASWTIDPTVSPDDRMAAFWCEADDTDPLRMRIQMDQLLFIAAYSDARAVFERASLEDFLGDESAAVPLYEASLTGGLDTDRENQARIQLASSLRNVGRLHDALQVLQDFEFSNDYASARDAFAALIRWDLGEGSRALKTALQAAEPALGRYRRAIKAYAVELSDDERK
;
A
#
# COMPACT_ATOMS: atom_id res chain seq x y z
N MET A 1 4.98 25.93 6.53
CA MET A 1 6.31 25.40 6.90
C MET A 1 6.40 25.34 8.43
N GLY A 2 6.47 24.15 9.03
CA GLY A 2 6.67 24.02 10.48
C GLY A 2 8.04 24.56 10.90
N ARG A 3 8.13 25.15 12.10
CA ARG A 3 9.40 25.63 12.65
C ARG A 3 10.34 24.43 12.84
N MET A 4 11.51 24.48 12.23
CA MET A 4 12.59 23.52 12.51
C MET A 4 13.06 23.72 13.96
N VAL A 5 13.14 22.64 14.73
CA VAL A 5 13.60 22.64 16.13
C VAL A 5 14.76 21.68 16.32
N ARG A 6 15.47 21.79 17.45
CA ARG A 6 16.57 20.90 17.80
C ARG A 6 16.18 19.94 18.92
N GLY A 7 16.76 18.75 18.89
CA GLY A 7 16.58 17.74 19.92
C GLY A 7 17.74 16.76 19.98
N LYS A 8 17.65 15.80 20.89
CA LYS A 8 18.58 14.68 21.01
C LYS A 8 17.87 13.36 20.76
N VAL A 9 18.49 12.47 20.02
CA VAL A 9 17.98 11.10 19.83
C VAL A 9 18.05 10.38 21.17
N ARG A 10 16.90 10.02 21.74
CA ARG A 10 16.81 9.19 22.94
C ARG A 10 17.07 7.72 22.62
N ARG A 11 16.54 7.26 21.49
CA ARG A 11 16.74 5.91 20.93
C ARG A 11 16.33 5.96 19.46
N TYR A 12 17.00 5.18 18.62
CA TYR A 12 16.53 4.89 17.28
C TYR A 12 17.00 3.49 16.90
N SER A 13 16.10 2.68 16.34
CA SER A 13 16.43 1.35 15.83
C SER A 13 16.19 1.33 14.33
N THR A 14 17.27 1.11 13.56
CA THR A 14 17.16 0.92 12.10
C THR A 14 16.42 -0.36 11.75
N GLU A 15 16.48 -1.37 12.61
CA GLU A 15 15.79 -2.66 12.44
C GLU A 15 14.29 -2.51 12.72
N GLU A 16 13.92 -1.84 13.81
CA GLU A 16 12.50 -1.62 14.16
C GLU A 16 11.89 -0.45 13.35
N GLY A 17 12.73 0.38 12.73
CA GLY A 17 12.31 1.50 11.90
C GLY A 17 11.67 2.66 12.67
N TRP A 18 11.89 2.77 13.98
CA TRP A 18 11.36 3.86 14.80
C TRP A 18 12.33 4.29 15.91
N GLY A 19 12.07 5.47 16.47
CA GLY A 19 12.85 6.03 17.58
C GLY A 19 12.15 7.18 18.29
N ILE A 20 12.88 7.88 19.14
CA ILE A 20 12.38 8.99 19.97
C ILE A 20 13.41 10.11 19.99
N ILE A 21 12.96 11.36 19.82
CA ILE A 21 13.73 12.59 20.04
C ILE A 21 13.24 13.27 21.31
N ASP A 22 14.18 13.63 22.18
CA ASP A 22 13.95 14.52 23.31
C ASP A 22 14.19 15.97 22.91
N SER A 23 13.18 16.81 23.10
CA SER A 23 13.26 18.26 22.91
C SER A 23 12.36 19.00 23.90
N PRO A 24 12.76 20.19 24.38
CA PRO A 24 11.87 21.06 25.14
C PRO A 24 10.58 21.43 24.38
N ASP A 25 10.61 21.43 23.05
CA ASP A 25 9.46 21.73 22.19
C ASP A 25 8.44 20.58 22.11
N THR A 26 8.84 19.35 22.45
CA THR A 26 8.00 18.13 22.39
C THR A 26 8.06 17.33 23.71
N PRO A 27 7.49 17.87 24.81
CA PRO A 27 7.61 17.27 26.14
C PRO A 27 6.98 15.87 26.22
N GLY A 28 7.80 14.90 26.63
CA GLY A 28 7.47 13.46 26.65
C GLY A 28 8.17 12.66 25.56
N GLY A 29 8.69 13.34 24.54
CA GLY A 29 9.40 12.74 23.41
C GLY A 29 8.58 12.84 22.12
N CYS A 30 9.30 12.91 21.00
CA CYS A 30 8.77 12.96 19.66
C CYS A 30 9.17 11.69 18.90
N VAL A 31 8.20 10.96 18.36
CA VAL A 31 8.46 9.69 17.68
C VAL A 31 9.11 9.94 16.32
N ILE A 32 10.20 9.21 16.06
CA ILE A 32 10.88 9.10 14.77
C ILE A 32 10.36 7.85 14.06
N GLN A 33 10.22 7.92 12.75
CA GLN A 33 10.12 6.74 11.90
C GLN A 33 11.28 6.78 10.92
N SER A 34 11.84 5.63 10.56
CA SER A 34 12.89 5.52 9.52
C SER A 34 12.65 6.37 8.29
N PRO A 35 11.45 6.37 7.70
CA PRO A 35 11.13 7.25 6.58
C PRO A 35 11.20 8.76 6.86
N THR A 36 11.06 9.20 8.11
CA THR A 36 11.14 10.63 8.44
C THR A 36 12.59 11.10 8.54
N VAL A 37 13.55 10.18 8.53
CA VAL A 37 14.98 10.49 8.53
C VAL A 37 15.42 10.83 7.12
N ILE A 38 15.79 12.08 6.92
CA ILE A 38 16.21 12.62 5.61
C ILE A 38 17.65 12.20 5.29
N ASP A 39 18.49 12.08 6.31
CA ASP A 39 19.86 11.60 6.18
C ASP A 39 19.92 10.07 6.28
N ASP A 40 21.13 9.51 6.25
CA ASP A 40 21.34 8.09 6.56
C ASP A 40 20.83 7.77 7.98
N PRO A 41 19.83 6.88 8.13
CA PRO A 41 19.30 6.50 9.44
C PRO A 41 20.34 5.92 10.39
N GLN A 42 21.46 5.39 9.89
CA GLN A 42 22.56 4.90 10.72
C GLN A 42 23.27 6.03 11.49
N LEU A 43 23.09 7.29 11.07
CA LEU A 43 23.67 8.44 11.75
C LEU A 43 22.89 8.86 13.00
N LEU A 44 21.67 8.35 13.19
CA LEU A 44 20.85 8.60 14.38
C LEU A 44 21.32 7.76 15.56
N THR A 45 22.41 8.20 16.18
CA THR A 45 22.99 7.60 17.38
C THR A 45 22.35 8.16 18.65
N GLU A 46 22.20 7.32 19.68
CA GLU A 46 21.69 7.74 20.99
C GLU A 46 22.55 8.89 21.58
N GLY A 47 21.88 9.95 22.04
CA GLY A 47 22.50 11.20 22.50
C GLY A 47 22.90 12.17 21.37
N GLY A 48 22.85 11.73 20.11
CA GLY A 48 23.16 12.52 18.92
C GLY A 48 22.20 13.70 18.75
N SER A 49 22.71 14.83 18.24
CA SER A 49 21.91 16.04 18.03
C SER A 49 21.29 16.05 16.63
N VAL A 50 20.00 16.38 16.58
CA VAL A 50 19.20 16.42 15.34
C VAL A 50 18.43 17.73 15.20
N GLU A 51 18.17 18.10 13.95
CA GLU A 51 17.18 19.10 13.55
C GLU A 51 15.97 18.38 12.98
N PHE A 52 14.78 18.73 13.46
CA PHE A 52 13.54 18.07 13.08
C PHE A 52 12.35 19.02 13.03
N GLN A 53 11.37 18.69 12.19
CA GLN A 53 10.02 19.25 12.26
C GLN A 53 9.08 18.21 12.87
N TRP A 54 8.02 18.67 13.52
CA TRP A 54 7.08 17.79 14.21
C TRP A 54 5.64 18.28 14.07
N GLN A 55 4.71 17.36 14.32
CA GLN A 55 3.29 17.65 14.45
C GLN A 55 2.69 16.90 15.65
N PRO A 56 1.57 17.40 16.21
CA PRO A 56 0.82 16.67 17.24
C PRO A 56 0.25 15.36 16.68
N LEU A 57 0.33 14.28 17.47
CA LEU A 57 -0.42 13.05 17.23
C LEU A 57 -1.85 13.23 17.74
N VAL A 58 -2.84 13.15 16.84
CA VAL A 58 -4.25 13.09 17.24
C VAL A 58 -4.48 11.75 17.94
N ASN A 59 -5.00 11.78 19.17
CA ASN A 59 -5.28 10.63 20.04
C ASN A 59 -4.10 9.85 20.63
N GLY A 60 -2.85 10.32 20.50
CA GLY A 60 -1.67 9.77 21.19
C GLY A 60 -1.39 8.28 20.94
N LYS A 61 -0.29 7.93 20.28
CA LYS A 61 0.09 6.53 20.03
C LYS A 61 1.22 6.12 20.97
N ASN A 62 1.07 5.00 21.69
CA ASN A 62 2.08 4.47 22.61
C ASN A 62 2.60 5.51 23.63
N ASP A 63 1.69 6.28 24.25
CA ASP A 63 1.97 7.39 25.18
C ASP A 63 2.65 8.64 24.60
N PHE A 64 2.97 8.66 23.30
CA PHE A 64 3.58 9.81 22.64
C PHE A 64 2.54 10.77 22.05
N ARG A 65 2.82 12.07 22.18
CA ARG A 65 1.94 13.16 21.71
C ARG A 65 2.45 13.87 20.47
N TYR A 66 3.66 13.56 20.02
CA TYR A 66 4.32 14.23 18.90
C TYR A 66 4.99 13.20 18.00
N TYR A 67 4.98 13.46 16.70
CA TYR A 67 5.74 12.69 15.71
C TYR A 67 6.55 13.62 14.83
N ALA A 68 7.73 13.18 14.43
CA ALA A 68 8.61 13.94 13.57
C ALA A 68 8.16 13.77 12.11
N THR A 69 8.01 14.88 11.38
CA THR A 69 7.71 14.88 9.94
C THR A 69 8.96 14.93 9.09
N SER A 70 10.08 15.35 9.68
CA SER A 70 11.41 15.31 9.09
C SER A 70 12.45 15.29 10.21
N VAL A 71 13.52 14.52 10.05
CA VAL A 71 14.66 14.42 10.97
C VAL A 71 15.95 14.42 10.18
N SER A 72 16.92 15.21 10.60
CA SER A 72 18.27 15.27 10.02
C SER A 72 19.30 15.47 11.14
N THR A 73 20.52 14.96 10.97
CA THR A 73 21.62 15.28 11.88
C THR A 73 22.03 16.75 11.74
N VAL A 74 22.48 17.38 12.82
CA VAL A 74 22.85 18.80 12.77
C VAL A 74 23.99 19.01 11.77
N GLY A 75 23.75 19.82 10.74
CA GLY A 75 24.76 20.21 9.75
C GLY A 75 24.79 19.34 8.48
N SER A 76 23.97 18.30 8.39
CA SER A 76 23.70 17.65 7.11
C SER A 76 22.95 18.61 6.19
N ARG A 77 23.31 18.66 4.91
CA ARG A 77 22.46 19.29 3.92
C ARG A 77 21.44 18.26 3.45
N PRO A 78 20.13 18.46 3.66
CA PRO A 78 19.15 17.51 3.21
C PRO A 78 19.22 17.39 1.68
N SER A 79 19.41 16.18 1.17
CA SER A 79 19.35 15.91 -0.27
C SER A 79 17.92 15.58 -0.70
N PHE A 80 16.92 16.31 -0.22
CA PHE A 80 15.55 16.19 -0.72
C PHE A 80 14.91 17.57 -0.80
N ALA A 81 14.89 18.11 -2.02
CA ALA A 81 14.00 19.19 -2.42
C ALA A 81 12.68 18.56 -2.86
N GLY A 82 11.87 18.10 -1.90
CA GLY A 82 10.59 17.44 -2.19
C GLY A 82 9.50 17.96 -1.26
N ALA A 83 8.42 18.47 -1.84
CA ALA A 83 7.32 19.21 -1.23
C ALA A 83 6.94 18.84 0.22
N SER A 84 6.66 19.89 1.01
CA SER A 84 5.99 19.88 2.30
C SER A 84 4.69 19.05 2.27
N TRP A 85 4.80 17.72 2.46
CA TRP A 85 3.67 16.88 2.83
C TRP A 85 3.26 17.25 4.26
N THR A 86 2.12 17.91 4.39
CA THR A 86 1.56 18.29 5.69
C THR A 86 0.27 17.50 5.85
N ILE A 87 0.25 16.62 6.85
CA ILE A 87 -0.96 15.89 7.20
C ILE A 87 -1.92 16.86 7.89
N ASP A 88 -3.06 17.12 7.27
CA ASP A 88 -4.13 17.89 7.89
C ASP A 88 -4.85 16.99 8.90
N PRO A 89 -4.79 17.29 10.22
CA PRO A 89 -5.42 16.46 11.24
C PRO A 89 -6.96 16.54 11.21
N THR A 90 -7.55 17.51 10.50
CA THR A 90 -9.01 17.68 10.40
C THR A 90 -9.66 16.77 9.36
N VAL A 91 -8.86 16.28 8.40
CA VAL A 91 -9.29 15.31 7.40
C VAL A 91 -9.39 13.92 8.05
N SER A 92 -10.33 13.06 7.65
CA SER A 92 -10.40 11.72 8.22
C SER A 92 -9.19 10.87 7.79
N PRO A 93 -8.78 9.84 8.56
CA PRO A 93 -7.74 8.92 8.11
C PRO A 93 -8.03 8.34 6.71
N ASP A 94 -9.27 7.92 6.47
CA ASP A 94 -9.69 7.30 5.22
C ASP A 94 -9.58 8.25 4.04
N ASP A 95 -10.00 9.51 4.20
CA ASP A 95 -9.89 10.52 3.16
C ASP A 95 -8.42 10.86 2.85
N ARG A 96 -7.53 10.83 3.86
CA ARG A 96 -6.09 11.02 3.64
C ARG A 96 -5.47 9.86 2.88
N MET A 97 -5.84 8.62 3.21
CA MET A 97 -5.39 7.44 2.48
C MET A 97 -5.90 7.48 1.03
N ALA A 98 -7.17 7.84 0.83
CA ALA A 98 -7.73 8.03 -0.50
C ALA A 98 -7.03 9.13 -1.30
N ALA A 99 -6.69 10.26 -0.66
CA ALA A 99 -5.94 11.34 -1.30
C ALA A 99 -4.52 10.89 -1.70
N PHE A 100 -3.83 10.14 -0.83
CA PHE A 100 -2.54 9.53 -1.16
C PHE A 100 -2.63 8.65 -2.41
N TRP A 101 -3.62 7.76 -2.47
CA TRP A 101 -3.80 6.89 -3.63
C TRP A 101 -4.21 7.64 -4.91
N CYS A 102 -4.94 8.75 -4.78
CA CYS A 102 -5.30 9.61 -5.91
C CYS A 102 -4.07 10.32 -6.52
N GLU A 103 -3.08 10.64 -5.69
CA GLU A 103 -1.85 11.34 -6.06
C GLU A 103 -0.64 10.41 -6.24
N ALA A 104 -0.84 9.09 -6.16
CA ALA A 104 0.22 8.09 -6.23
C ALA A 104 1.04 8.21 -7.54
N ASP A 105 2.36 8.24 -7.38
CA ASP A 105 3.34 8.46 -8.46
C ASP A 105 4.58 7.60 -8.20
N ASP A 106 4.76 6.56 -9.01
CA ASP A 106 5.83 5.57 -8.89
C ASP A 106 7.22 6.12 -9.27
N THR A 107 7.32 7.36 -9.74
CA THR A 107 8.60 7.99 -10.08
C THR A 107 9.44 8.38 -8.87
N ASP A 108 8.85 8.44 -7.66
CA ASP A 108 9.56 8.63 -6.39
C ASP A 108 9.13 7.58 -5.33
N PRO A 109 9.61 6.32 -5.47
CA PRO A 109 9.23 5.22 -4.57
C PRO A 109 9.59 5.47 -3.10
N LEU A 110 10.71 6.15 -2.87
CA LEU A 110 11.14 6.46 -1.50
C LEU A 110 10.16 7.41 -0.84
N ARG A 111 9.77 8.50 -1.52
CA ARG A 111 8.76 9.43 -1.01
C ARG A 111 7.45 8.73 -0.71
N MET A 112 6.96 7.85 -1.59
CA MET A 112 5.69 7.17 -1.37
C MET A 112 5.72 6.27 -0.13
N ARG A 113 6.80 5.50 0.07
CA ARG A 113 7.00 4.70 1.31
C ARG A 113 7.01 5.57 2.54
N ILE A 114 7.66 6.73 2.46
CA ILE A 114 7.68 7.71 3.56
C ILE A 114 6.29 8.21 3.91
N GLN A 115 5.51 8.61 2.90
CA GLN A 115 4.17 9.15 3.09
C GLN A 115 3.20 8.09 3.62
N MET A 116 3.25 6.87 3.08
CA MET A 116 2.44 5.73 3.55
C MET A 116 2.71 5.44 5.02
N ASP A 117 3.97 5.36 5.43
CA ASP A 117 4.33 5.05 6.81
C ASP A 117 3.86 6.11 7.80
N GLN A 118 3.90 7.38 7.42
CA GLN A 118 3.33 8.47 8.22
C GLN A 118 1.80 8.32 8.35
N LEU A 119 1.10 8.01 7.26
CA LEU A 119 -0.35 7.80 7.27
C LEU A 119 -0.74 6.63 8.18
N LEU A 120 -0.07 5.49 8.03
CA LEU A 120 -0.30 4.30 8.85
C LEU A 120 0.07 4.51 10.33
N PHE A 121 1.05 5.37 10.60
CA PHE A 121 1.44 5.66 11.97
C PHE A 121 0.39 6.49 12.70
N ILE A 122 -0.12 7.53 12.07
CA ILE A 122 -1.07 8.47 12.68
C ILE A 122 -2.48 7.89 12.71
N ALA A 123 -2.84 7.07 11.73
CA ALA A 123 -4.14 6.43 11.68
C ALA A 123 -4.24 5.33 12.75
N ALA A 124 -5.42 5.23 13.37
CA ALA A 124 -5.80 4.10 14.23
C ALA A 124 -6.41 2.97 13.38
N TYR A 125 -5.74 2.57 12.31
CA TYR A 125 -6.17 1.42 11.51
C TYR A 125 -5.99 0.12 12.28
N SER A 126 -6.77 -0.90 11.92
CA SER A 126 -6.47 -2.27 12.33
C SER A 126 -5.13 -2.70 11.72
N ASP A 127 -4.45 -3.63 12.38
CA ASP A 127 -3.18 -4.16 11.89
C ASP A 127 -3.34 -4.76 10.48
N ALA A 128 -4.42 -5.51 10.24
CA ALA A 128 -4.74 -6.08 8.93
C ALA A 128 -4.83 -5.01 7.83
N ARG A 129 -5.53 -3.91 8.10
CA ARG A 129 -5.64 -2.81 7.14
C ARG A 129 -4.30 -2.14 6.91
N ALA A 130 -3.52 -1.87 7.95
CA ALA A 130 -2.20 -1.27 7.79
C ALA A 130 -1.26 -2.13 6.92
N VAL A 131 -1.31 -3.46 7.09
CA VAL A 131 -0.55 -4.39 6.26
C VAL A 131 -1.08 -4.39 4.81
N PHE A 132 -2.40 -4.33 4.60
CA PHE A 132 -2.99 -4.25 3.25
C PHE A 132 -2.54 -3.00 2.47
N GLU A 133 -2.55 -1.83 3.10
CA GLU A 133 -2.13 -0.58 2.44
C GLU A 133 -0.63 -0.63 2.09
N ARG A 134 0.19 -1.24 2.95
CA ARG A 134 1.61 -1.47 2.66
C ARG A 134 1.80 -2.49 1.53
N ALA A 135 1.02 -3.57 1.49
CA ALA A 135 1.05 -4.54 0.40
C ALA A 135 0.74 -3.85 -0.94
N SER A 136 -0.31 -3.03 -0.95
CA SER A 136 -0.73 -2.25 -2.12
C SER A 136 0.32 -1.26 -2.58
N LEU A 137 1.11 -0.71 -1.65
CA LEU A 137 2.21 0.18 -2.02
C LEU A 137 3.31 -0.57 -2.73
N GLU A 138 3.76 -1.71 -2.19
CA GLU A 138 4.83 -2.46 -2.82
C GLU A 138 4.40 -3.02 -4.19
N ASP A 139 3.14 -3.47 -4.32
CA ASP A 139 2.56 -3.89 -5.61
C ASP A 139 2.54 -2.73 -6.62
N PHE A 140 2.06 -1.55 -6.20
CA PHE A 140 2.04 -0.35 -7.04
C PHE A 140 3.44 0.08 -7.50
N LEU A 141 4.46 -0.09 -6.64
CA LEU A 141 5.86 0.21 -6.95
C LEU A 141 6.57 -0.90 -7.75
N GLY A 142 5.85 -1.95 -8.16
CA GLY A 142 6.38 -3.07 -8.95
C GLY A 142 7.29 -4.02 -8.16
N ASP A 143 7.13 -4.09 -6.84
CA ASP A 143 7.76 -5.10 -5.98
C ASP A 143 6.71 -6.12 -5.50
N GLU A 144 6.18 -6.90 -6.45
CA GLU A 144 5.17 -7.91 -6.18
C GLU A 144 5.68 -9.00 -5.23
N SER A 145 7.01 -9.26 -5.26
CA SER A 145 7.64 -10.24 -4.36
C SER A 145 7.55 -9.80 -2.89
N ALA A 146 7.69 -8.49 -2.62
CA ALA A 146 7.45 -7.93 -1.30
C ALA A 146 5.94 -7.80 -0.97
N ALA A 147 5.10 -7.51 -1.97
CA ALA A 147 3.67 -7.33 -1.77
C ALA A 147 2.91 -8.61 -1.39
N VAL A 148 3.21 -9.73 -2.05
CA VAL A 148 2.51 -11.03 -1.87
C VAL A 148 2.42 -11.46 -0.39
N PRO A 149 3.51 -11.57 0.39
CA PRO A 149 3.42 -11.99 1.79
C PRO A 149 2.63 -11.00 2.66
N LEU A 150 2.66 -9.70 2.32
CA LEU A 150 1.88 -8.69 3.04
C LEU A 150 0.38 -8.83 2.74
N TYR A 151 -0.01 -9.07 1.48
CA TYR A 151 -1.40 -9.37 1.14
C TYR A 151 -1.91 -10.61 1.87
N GLU A 152 -1.15 -11.72 1.83
CA GLU A 152 -1.50 -12.97 2.53
C GLU A 152 -1.67 -12.72 4.05
N ALA A 153 -0.78 -11.94 4.66
CA ALA A 153 -0.86 -11.57 6.08
C ALA A 153 -2.08 -10.68 6.39
N SER A 154 -2.37 -9.67 5.55
CA SER A 154 -3.53 -8.79 5.74
C SER A 154 -4.86 -9.55 5.65
N LEU A 155 -5.00 -10.47 4.70
CA LEU A 155 -6.17 -11.34 4.55
C LEU A 155 -6.33 -12.24 5.78
N THR A 156 -5.24 -12.81 6.27
CA THR A 156 -5.24 -13.64 7.50
C THR A 156 -5.65 -12.82 8.74
N GLY A 157 -5.25 -11.54 8.80
CA GLY A 157 -5.60 -10.63 9.89
C GLY A 157 -7.06 -10.16 9.90
N GLY A 158 -7.81 -10.39 8.82
CA GLY A 158 -9.21 -10.01 8.67
C GLY A 158 -9.38 -8.56 8.21
N LEU A 159 -9.77 -8.39 6.94
CA LEU A 159 -10.11 -7.10 6.34
C LEU A 159 -11.63 -6.87 6.38
N ASP A 160 -12.05 -5.62 6.24
CA ASP A 160 -13.44 -5.34 5.91
C ASP A 160 -13.75 -5.82 4.48
N THR A 161 -15.05 -6.00 4.19
CA THR A 161 -15.50 -6.63 2.94
C THR A 161 -14.96 -5.94 1.69
N ASP A 162 -14.93 -4.62 1.66
CA ASP A 162 -14.47 -3.88 0.49
C ASP A 162 -12.97 -4.11 0.25
N ARG A 163 -12.15 -4.00 1.31
CA ARG A 163 -10.71 -4.26 1.24
C ARG A 163 -10.36 -5.72 0.98
N GLU A 164 -11.13 -6.69 1.48
CA GLU A 164 -10.87 -8.10 1.16
C GLU A 164 -11.08 -8.38 -0.34
N ASN A 165 -12.10 -7.78 -0.97
CA ASN A 165 -12.30 -7.88 -2.42
C ASN A 165 -11.10 -7.31 -3.19
N GLN A 166 -10.63 -6.12 -2.79
CA GLN A 166 -9.45 -5.48 -3.40
C GLN A 166 -8.18 -6.32 -3.21
N ALA A 167 -7.89 -6.72 -1.97
CA ALA A 167 -6.70 -7.48 -1.60
C ALA A 167 -6.58 -8.79 -2.37
N ARG A 168 -7.68 -9.49 -2.61
CA ARG A 168 -7.66 -10.75 -3.38
C ARG A 168 -7.41 -10.53 -4.87
N ILE A 169 -7.98 -9.49 -5.46
CA ILE A 169 -7.71 -9.13 -6.86
C ILE A 169 -6.25 -8.72 -7.03
N GLN A 170 -5.76 -7.83 -6.16
CA GLN A 170 -4.38 -7.36 -6.21
C GLN A 170 -3.40 -8.50 -5.95
N LEU A 171 -3.61 -9.31 -4.91
CA LEU A 171 -2.80 -10.50 -4.64
C LEU A 171 -2.75 -11.45 -5.84
N ALA A 172 -3.88 -11.72 -6.50
CA ALA A 172 -3.89 -12.56 -7.69
C ALA A 172 -3.08 -11.95 -8.84
N SER A 173 -3.13 -10.63 -9.02
CA SER A 173 -2.30 -9.91 -9.99
C SER A 173 -0.81 -10.03 -9.63
N SER A 174 -0.43 -9.79 -8.37
CA SER A 174 0.96 -9.90 -7.91
C SER A 174 1.48 -11.33 -8.05
N LEU A 175 0.68 -12.34 -7.64
CA LEU A 175 0.99 -13.76 -7.81
C LEU A 175 1.21 -14.15 -9.27
N ARG A 176 0.41 -13.59 -10.18
CA ARG A 176 0.58 -13.77 -11.63
C ARG A 176 1.93 -13.22 -12.10
N ASN A 177 2.31 -12.02 -11.68
CA ASN A 177 3.56 -11.38 -12.08
C ASN A 177 4.80 -12.14 -11.57
N VAL A 178 4.73 -12.72 -10.37
CA VAL A 178 5.81 -13.58 -9.84
C VAL A 178 5.75 -15.04 -10.33
N GLY A 179 4.84 -15.36 -11.25
CA GLY A 179 4.74 -16.68 -11.90
C GLY A 179 4.03 -17.78 -11.09
N ARG A 180 3.41 -17.44 -9.95
CA ARG A 180 2.60 -18.35 -9.12
C ARG A 180 1.17 -18.47 -9.67
N LEU A 181 1.04 -18.87 -10.93
CA LEU A 181 -0.23 -18.79 -11.70
C LEU A 181 -1.37 -19.61 -11.10
N HIS A 182 -1.10 -20.82 -10.61
CA HIS A 182 -2.15 -21.66 -9.99
C HIS A 182 -2.68 -21.05 -8.69
N ASP A 183 -1.78 -20.54 -7.85
CA ASP A 183 -2.15 -19.84 -6.61
C ASP A 183 -2.97 -18.58 -6.93
N ALA A 184 -2.54 -17.81 -7.94
CA ALA A 184 -3.26 -16.62 -8.41
C ALA A 184 -4.71 -16.95 -8.80
N LEU A 185 -4.90 -18.03 -9.58
CA LEU A 185 -6.24 -18.44 -10.00
C LEU A 185 -7.08 -18.92 -8.81
N GLN A 186 -6.47 -19.67 -7.88
CA GLN A 186 -7.15 -20.19 -6.70
C GLN A 186 -7.65 -19.06 -5.79
N VAL A 187 -6.85 -18.00 -5.56
CA VAL A 187 -7.26 -16.83 -4.77
C VAL A 187 -8.55 -16.21 -5.28
N LEU A 188 -8.74 -16.18 -6.61
CA LEU A 188 -9.96 -15.64 -7.24
C LEU A 188 -11.15 -16.62 -7.22
N GLN A 189 -10.91 -17.92 -7.10
CA GLN A 189 -11.95 -18.95 -7.11
C GLN A 189 -12.49 -19.25 -5.70
N ASP A 190 -11.65 -19.15 -4.68
CA ASP A 190 -11.98 -19.52 -3.30
C ASP A 190 -12.75 -18.42 -2.54
N PHE A 191 -13.13 -17.33 -3.24
CA PHE A 191 -13.79 -16.19 -2.63
C PHE A 191 -15.01 -15.72 -3.43
N GLU A 192 -16.09 -15.40 -2.70
CA GLU A 192 -17.29 -14.82 -3.27
C GLU A 192 -17.16 -13.29 -3.33
N PHE A 193 -16.88 -12.79 -4.54
CA PHE A 193 -16.74 -11.36 -4.78
C PHE A 193 -18.08 -10.64 -4.78
N SER A 194 -18.09 -9.41 -4.27
CA SER A 194 -19.22 -8.49 -4.45
C SER A 194 -19.38 -8.14 -5.93
N ASN A 195 -20.61 -7.78 -6.34
CA ASN A 195 -20.94 -7.51 -7.75
C ASN A 195 -20.04 -6.45 -8.40
N ASP A 196 -19.63 -5.44 -7.64
CA ASP A 196 -18.77 -4.34 -8.13
C ASP A 196 -17.37 -4.83 -8.55
N TYR A 197 -16.91 -5.95 -7.99
CA TYR A 197 -15.60 -6.54 -8.26
C TYR A 197 -15.65 -7.75 -9.20
N ALA A 198 -16.84 -8.30 -9.48
CA ALA A 198 -16.99 -9.54 -10.24
C ALA A 198 -16.38 -9.47 -11.66
N SER A 199 -16.52 -8.32 -12.33
CA SER A 199 -15.95 -8.13 -13.67
C SER A 199 -14.41 -8.04 -13.64
N ALA A 200 -13.86 -7.36 -12.63
CA ALA A 200 -12.40 -7.27 -12.45
C ALA A 200 -11.80 -8.63 -12.11
N ARG A 201 -12.42 -9.38 -11.19
CA ARG A 201 -12.07 -10.78 -10.90
C ARG A 201 -12.02 -11.62 -12.19
N ASP A 202 -13.06 -11.57 -13.02
CA ASP A 202 -13.09 -12.36 -14.25
C ASP A 202 -12.02 -11.93 -15.26
N ALA A 203 -11.75 -10.62 -15.38
CA ALA A 203 -10.69 -10.14 -16.25
C ALA A 203 -9.32 -10.69 -15.82
N PHE A 204 -8.98 -10.62 -14.53
CA PHE A 204 -7.72 -11.19 -14.02
C PHE A 204 -7.69 -12.72 -14.13
N ALA A 205 -8.79 -13.41 -13.87
CA ALA A 205 -8.88 -14.86 -14.08
C ALA A 205 -8.63 -15.24 -15.54
N ALA A 206 -9.12 -14.45 -16.50
CA ALA A 206 -8.85 -14.67 -17.92
C ALA A 206 -7.37 -14.49 -18.26
N LEU A 207 -6.71 -13.46 -17.74
CA LEU A 207 -5.28 -13.23 -17.93
C LEU A 207 -4.43 -14.38 -17.36
N ILE A 208 -4.76 -14.86 -16.16
CA ILE A 208 -4.06 -15.98 -15.54
C ILE A 208 -4.26 -17.27 -16.35
N ARG A 209 -5.49 -17.54 -16.83
CA ARG A 209 -5.77 -18.69 -17.70
C ARG A 209 -5.02 -18.63 -19.02
N TRP A 210 -4.87 -17.43 -19.57
CA TRP A 210 -4.07 -17.23 -20.77
C TRP A 210 -2.61 -17.62 -20.54
N ASP A 211 -2.01 -17.17 -19.44
CA ASP A 211 -0.62 -17.51 -19.09
C ASP A 211 -0.44 -19.01 -18.78
N LEU A 212 -1.50 -19.69 -18.31
CA LEU A 212 -1.55 -21.15 -18.14
C LEU A 212 -1.71 -21.92 -19.46
N GLY A 213 -1.86 -21.25 -20.60
CA GLY A 213 -2.06 -21.86 -21.91
C GLY A 213 -3.52 -22.26 -22.21
N GLU A 214 -4.48 -21.90 -21.37
CA GLU A 214 -5.90 -22.25 -21.52
C GLU A 214 -6.64 -21.24 -22.43
N GLY A 215 -6.14 -20.99 -23.64
CA GLY A 215 -6.57 -19.87 -24.50
C GLY A 215 -8.08 -19.77 -24.74
N SER A 216 -8.76 -20.87 -25.04
CA SER A 216 -10.22 -20.89 -25.24
C SER A 216 -10.98 -20.50 -23.97
N ARG A 217 -10.55 -21.01 -22.81
CA ARG A 217 -11.15 -20.68 -21.50
C ARG A 217 -10.88 -19.24 -21.12
N ALA A 218 -9.65 -18.76 -21.34
CA ALA A 218 -9.27 -17.37 -21.12
C ALA A 218 -10.17 -16.41 -21.91
N LEU A 219 -10.33 -16.65 -23.23
CA LEU A 219 -11.19 -15.82 -24.07
C LEU A 219 -12.65 -15.86 -23.61
N LYS A 220 -13.17 -17.04 -23.26
CA LYS A 220 -14.52 -17.20 -22.74
C LYS A 220 -14.73 -16.38 -21.46
N THR A 221 -13.80 -16.46 -20.52
CA THR A 221 -13.85 -15.71 -19.26
C THR A 221 -13.72 -14.20 -19.48
N ALA A 222 -12.88 -13.75 -20.42
CA ALA A 222 -12.79 -12.34 -20.79
C ALA A 222 -14.10 -11.79 -21.39
N LEU A 223 -14.78 -12.57 -22.23
CA LEU A 223 -16.09 -12.18 -22.80
C LEU A 223 -17.19 -12.13 -21.73
N GLN A 224 -17.12 -12.98 -20.70
CA GLN A 224 -18.01 -12.92 -19.55
C GLN A 224 -17.75 -11.67 -18.71
N ALA A 225 -16.48 -11.34 -18.45
CA ALA A 225 -16.08 -10.13 -17.74
C ALA A 225 -16.62 -8.85 -18.42
N ALA A 226 -16.65 -8.84 -19.76
CA ALA A 226 -17.14 -7.71 -20.53
C ALA A 226 -18.68 -7.58 -20.55
N GLU A 227 -19.44 -8.62 -20.16
CA GLU A 227 -20.92 -8.71 -20.32
C GLU A 227 -21.70 -7.45 -19.88
N PRO A 228 -21.36 -6.79 -18.74
CA PRO A 228 -22.04 -5.58 -18.30
C PRO A 228 -21.95 -4.43 -19.32
N ALA A 229 -20.84 -4.31 -20.05
CA ALA A 229 -20.56 -3.22 -20.98
C ALA A 229 -21.05 -3.47 -22.43
N LEU A 230 -21.48 -4.69 -22.78
CA LEU A 230 -21.74 -5.08 -24.18
C LEU A 230 -23.03 -4.50 -24.78
N GLY A 231 -23.92 -3.91 -23.96
CA GLY A 231 -25.18 -3.32 -24.40
C GLY A 231 -26.00 -4.26 -25.31
N ARG A 232 -26.41 -3.76 -26.49
CA ARG A 232 -27.23 -4.50 -27.46
C ARG A 232 -26.57 -5.76 -28.04
N TYR A 233 -25.25 -5.88 -27.97
CA TYR A 233 -24.51 -7.01 -28.53
C TYR A 233 -24.31 -8.16 -27.53
N ARG A 234 -24.74 -7.98 -26.26
CA ARG A 234 -24.59 -8.96 -25.18
C ARG A 234 -25.02 -10.38 -25.59
N ARG A 235 -26.21 -10.51 -26.19
CA ARG A 235 -26.76 -11.82 -26.60
C ARG A 235 -25.88 -12.52 -27.64
N ALA A 236 -25.42 -11.78 -28.66
CA ALA A 236 -24.61 -12.33 -29.73
C ALA A 236 -23.24 -12.78 -29.21
N ILE A 237 -22.58 -11.95 -28.41
CA ILE A 237 -21.27 -12.26 -27.82
C ILE A 237 -21.36 -13.45 -26.87
N LYS A 238 -22.43 -13.55 -26.07
CA LYS A 238 -22.66 -14.70 -25.19
C LYS A 238 -22.81 -16.00 -25.98
N ALA A 239 -23.45 -15.98 -27.15
CA ALA A 239 -23.54 -17.15 -28.02
C ALA A 239 -22.15 -17.60 -28.50
N TYR A 240 -21.32 -16.67 -28.99
CA TYR A 240 -19.95 -16.98 -29.39
C TYR A 240 -19.09 -17.50 -28.24
N ALA A 241 -19.24 -16.96 -27.03
CA ALA A 241 -18.52 -17.44 -25.85
C ALA A 241 -18.90 -18.89 -25.47
N VAL A 242 -20.11 -19.35 -25.79
CA VAL A 242 -20.54 -20.75 -25.58
C VAL A 242 -19.90 -21.68 -26.62
N GLU A 243 -19.67 -21.20 -27.83
CA GLU A 243 -19.02 -21.96 -28.92
C GLU A 243 -17.51 -22.15 -28.73
N LEU A 244 -16.88 -21.40 -27.81
CA LEU A 244 -15.49 -21.61 -27.41
C LEU A 244 -15.37 -22.93 -26.64
N SER A 245 -14.98 -24.00 -27.34
CA SER A 245 -14.67 -25.32 -26.79
C SER A 245 -13.29 -25.35 -26.12
N ASP A 246 -13.12 -26.27 -25.17
CA ASP A 246 -11.83 -26.56 -24.51
C ASP A 246 -10.75 -27.11 -25.48
N ASP A 247 -11.11 -27.45 -26.73
CA ASP A 247 -10.16 -27.97 -27.72
C ASP A 247 -9.34 -26.87 -28.39
N GLU A 248 -8.02 -27.04 -28.30
CA GLU A 248 -6.96 -26.29 -28.95
C GLU A 248 -7.23 -26.15 -30.46
N ARG A 249 -7.63 -24.96 -30.91
CA ARG A 249 -7.34 -24.59 -32.30
C ARG A 249 -5.91 -24.08 -32.38
N LYS A 250 -5.07 -25.00 -32.88
CA LYS A 250 -3.76 -24.84 -33.55
C LYS A 250 -3.26 -23.42 -33.77
#